data_AF-A0A380SCG8-F1
#
_entry.id   AF-A0A380SCG8-F1
#
_cell.length_a   1.000
_cell.length_b   1.000
_cell.length_c   1.000
_cell.angle_alpha   90.00
_cell.angle_beta   90.00
_cell.angle_gamma   90.00
#
_symmetry.space_group_name_H-M   'P 1'
#
loop_
_entity.id
_entity.type
_entity.pdbx_description
1 polymer ?
#
loop_
_entity_poly.entity_id
_entity_poly.type
_entity_poly.pdbx_seq_one_letter_code
_entity_poly.pdbx_strand_id
1 'polypeptide(L)' 'MTSKAKVITKLQAIVNSKGWTFEALAARWEVSPRQMSRIASAGKQRDIDAANGLPDKKE' A
#
# COMPACT_ATOMS: atom_id res chain seq x y z
N MET A 1 -18.96 -1.41 20.61
CA MET A 1 -17.52 -1.31 20.24
C MET A 1 -17.22 -2.40 19.22
N THR A 2 -17.36 -2.12 17.92
CA THR A 2 -16.99 -3.08 16.87
C THR A 2 -15.59 -2.76 16.39
N SER A 3 -14.60 -3.38 17.02
CA SER A 3 -13.22 -3.38 16.56
C SER A 3 -13.17 -4.13 15.23
N LYS A 4 -13.33 -3.40 14.10
CA LYS A 4 -13.06 -3.94 12.77
C LYS A 4 -11.59 -4.33 12.75
N ALA A 5 -11.29 -5.62 12.85
CA ALA A 5 -9.97 -6.16 12.55
C ALA A 5 -9.60 -5.66 11.15
N LYS A 6 -8.60 -4.77 11.08
CA LYS A 6 -8.20 -4.15 9.82
C LYS A 6 -7.55 -5.24 8.98
N VAL A 7 -8.30 -5.77 8.00
CA VAL A 7 -7.76 -6.74 7.05
C VAL A 7 -6.59 -6.06 6.34
N ILE A 8 -5.37 -6.50 6.65
CA ILE A 8 -4.17 -5.99 6.01
C ILE A 8 -4.19 -6.50 4.57
N THR A 9 -4.22 -5.59 3.60
CA THR A 9 -4.22 -5.97 2.20
C THR A 9 -2.84 -6.44 1.77
N LYS A 10 -2.76 -7.26 0.71
CA LYS A 10 -1.47 -7.74 0.16
C LYS A 10 -0.53 -6.59 -0.17
N LEU A 11 -1.06 -5.54 -0.78
CA LEU A 11 -0.30 -4.33 -1.11
C LEU A 11 0.22 -3.65 0.17
N GLN A 12 -0.59 -3.58 1.23
CA GLN A 12 -0.14 -3.04 2.52
C GLN A 12 0.97 -3.87 3.15
N ALA A 13 0.90 -5.18 3.09
CA ALA A 13 1.95 -6.06 3.60
C ALA A 13 3.29 -5.83 2.88
N ILE A 14 3.28 -5.75 1.54
CA ILE A 14 4.48 -5.52 0.72
C ILE A 14 5.09 -4.15 1.03
N VAL A 15 4.25 -3.11 1.00
CA VAL A 15 4.67 -1.73 1.24
C VAL A 15 5.28 -1.57 2.62
N ASN A 16 4.64 -2.12 3.66
CA ASN A 16 5.17 -2.12 5.02
C ASN A 16 6.49 -2.92 5.13
N SER A 17 6.60 -4.07 4.45
CA SER A 17 7.82 -4.88 4.43
C SER A 17 9.00 -4.10 3.87
N LYS A 18 8.77 -3.27 2.86
CA LYS A 18 9.78 -2.40 2.24
C LYS A 18 10.07 -1.12 3.03
N GLY A 19 9.39 -0.89 4.15
CA GLY A 19 9.52 0.33 4.96
C GLY A 19 8.80 1.55 4.39
N TRP A 20 7.91 1.35 3.41
CA TRP A 20 7.07 2.41 2.86
C TRP A 20 5.76 2.54 3.64
N THR A 21 5.19 3.74 3.66
CA THR A 21 3.84 3.99 4.18
C THR A 21 2.89 4.26 3.01
N PHE A 22 1.59 4.08 3.22
CA PHE A 22 0.58 4.43 2.19
C PHE A 22 0.59 5.91 1.84
N GLU A 23 0.94 6.79 2.78
CA GLU A 23 1.08 8.22 2.50
C GLU A 23 2.27 8.49 1.59
N ALA A 24 3.43 7.88 1.86
CA ALA A 24 4.60 8.02 1.02
C ALA A 24 4.39 7.41 -0.37
N LEU A 25 3.71 6.26 -0.44
CA LEU A 25 3.36 5.64 -1.71
C LEU A 25 2.34 6.47 -2.49
N ALA A 26 1.33 7.03 -1.81
CA ALA A 26 0.32 7.91 -2.39
C ALA A 26 0.98 9.16 -2.99
N ALA A 27 1.90 9.78 -2.26
CA ALA A 27 2.69 10.90 -2.77
C ALA A 27 3.54 10.51 -3.98
N ARG A 28 4.20 9.34 -3.95
CA ARG A 28 5.02 8.84 -5.06
C ARG A 28 4.22 8.56 -6.33
N TRP A 29 2.98 8.09 -6.18
CA TRP A 29 2.10 7.75 -7.30
C TRP A 29 1.14 8.89 -7.67
N GLU A 30 1.28 10.06 -7.05
CA GLU A 30 0.42 11.23 -7.25
C GLU A 30 -1.08 10.94 -7.10
N VAL A 31 -1.42 10.03 -6.19
CA VAL A 31 -2.82 9.67 -5.87
C VAL A 31 -3.17 10.11 -4.46
N SER A 32 -4.46 10.36 -4.22
CA SER A 32 -4.92 10.67 -2.86
C SER A 32 -4.80 9.44 -1.93
N PRO A 33 -4.62 9.63 -0.61
CA PRO A 33 -4.59 8.52 0.36
C PRO A 33 -5.87 7.66 0.34
N ARG A 34 -7.02 8.28 0.00
CA ARG A 34 -8.29 7.58 -0.19
C ARG A 34 -8.26 6.69 -1.44
N GLN A 35 -7.71 7.17 -2.55
CA GLN A 35 -7.52 6.34 -3.76
C GLN A 35 -6.53 5.21 -3.49
N MET A 36 -5.42 5.48 -2.80
CA MET A 36 -4.48 4.44 -2.39
C MET A 36 -5.15 3.34 -1.57
N SER A 37 -6.02 3.71 -0.62
CA SER A 37 -6.80 2.74 0.15
C SER A 37 -7.74 1.90 -0.74
N ARG A 38 -8.35 2.51 -1.77
CA ARG A 38 -9.17 1.78 -2.76
C ARG A 38 -8.33 0.85 -3.62
N ILE A 39 -7.15 1.30 -4.08
CA ILE A 39 -6.19 0.50 -4.85
C ILE A 39 -5.73 -0.72 -4.04
N ALA A 40 -5.32 -0.48 -2.80
CA ALA A 40 -4.93 -1.52 -1.86
C ALA A 40 -6.05 -2.54 -1.62
N SER A 41 -7.31 -2.08 -1.52
CA SER A 41 -8.48 -2.94 -1.33
C SER A 41 -8.87 -3.69 -2.60
N ALA A 42 -8.67 -3.09 -3.78
CA ALA A 42 -8.93 -3.72 -5.07
C ALA A 42 -7.98 -4.88 -5.35
N GLY A 43 -6.74 -4.81 -4.85
CA GLY A 43 -5.79 -5.92 -4.88
C GLY A 43 -5.42 -6.38 -6.29
N LYS A 44 -5.39 -5.45 -7.27
CA LYS A 44 -5.05 -5.79 -8.65
C LYS A 44 -3.58 -6.20 -8.73
N GLN A 45 -3.31 -7.20 -9.57
CA GLN A 45 -1.96 -7.72 -9.78
C GLN A 45 -0.98 -6.61 -10.20
N ARG A 46 -1.38 -5.72 -11.12
CA ARG A 46 -0.58 -4.56 -11.56
C ARG A 46 -0.13 -3.66 -10.42
N ASP A 47 -0.99 -3.40 -9.45
CA ASP A 47 -0.68 -2.52 -8.30
C ASP A 47 0.25 -3.24 -7.31
N ILE A 48 0.08 -4.56 -7.16
CA ILE A 48 0.96 -5.42 -6.38
C ILE A 48 2.36 -5.48 -7.00
N ASP A 49 2.47 -5.67 -8.32
CA ASP A 49 3.74 -5.67 -9.04
C ASP A 49 4.44 -4.31 -8.93
N ALA A 50 3.69 -3.21 -9.05
CA ALA A 50 4.23 -1.86 -8.83
C ALA A 50 4.75 -1.66 -7.40
N ALA A 51 4.07 -2.22 -6.38
CA ALA A 51 4.55 -2.19 -5.00
C ALA A 51 5.79 -3.07 -4.78
N ASN A 52 5.90 -4.22 -5.45
CA ASN A 52 7.07 -5.09 -5.40
C ASN A 52 8.30 -4.43 -6.06
N GLY A 53 8.10 -3.63 -7.10
CA GLY A 53 9.17 -2.86 -7.76
C GLY A 53 9.65 -1.64 -6.98
N LEU A 54 9.06 -1.31 -5.83
CA LEU A 54 9.56 -0.21 -5.00
C LEU A 54 10.94 -0.55 -4.44
N PRO A 55 11.89 0.40 -4.41
CA PRO A 55 13.16 0.20 -3.72
C PRO A 55 12.89 0.05 -2.21
N ASP A 56 13.75 -0.65 -1.49
CA ASP A 56 13.61 -0.75 -0.04
C ASP A 56 13.98 0.59 0.59
N LYS A 57 13.10 1.15 1.41
CA LYS A 57 13.34 2.46 2.07
C LYS A 57 14.26 2.35 3.28
N LYS A 58 14.45 1.12 3.77
CA LYS A 58 15.45 0.80 4.79
C LYS A 58 16.80 0.69 4.10
N GLU A 59 17.43 1.83 3.81
CA GLU A 59 18.89 1.90 3.79
C GLU A 59 19.41 2.08 5.22
#